data_AF-A0A914EM70-F1
#
_entry.id   AF-A0A914EM70-F1
#
_cell.length_a   1.000
_cell.length_b   1.000
_cell.length_c   1.000
_cell.angle_alpha   90.00
_cell.angle_beta   90.00
_cell.angle_gamma   90.00
#
_symmetry.space_group_name_H-M   'P 1'
#
loop_
_entity.id
_entity.type
_entity.pdbx_description
1 polymer ?
#
loop_
_entity_poly.entity_id
_entity_poly.type
_entity_poly.pdbx_seq_one_letter_code
_entity_poly.pdbx_strand_id
1 'polypeptide(L)'
;MVVKQNNATVVNYLPDFIVEVLVETEQYNRLKQLLQYRVIEDSRFLAIKLIELGEAHPPLLQLAIDILARRGNFDHIIEVLLSKGKVIEAMRCINNQNIDKTSALKFLEVAWASNNRQIKYTVFTFMKEKYPKIFDNPTLQIEKYVKEFKTLFDNEEIEEAEHRFRLAKISTSPIPIVRSIELESSIPIPTMSSLVQDQVGSLPKNFRIGS
;
A
#
# COMPACT_ATOMS: atom_id res chain seq x y z
N MET A 1 -4.00 -25.95 41.98
CA MET A 1 -3.86 -27.31 41.40
C MET A 1 -2.77 -27.25 40.35
N VAL A 2 -1.63 -27.88 40.64
CA VAL A 2 -0.50 -28.00 39.72
C VAL A 2 -0.81 -29.19 38.80
N VAL A 3 -1.25 -28.92 37.57
CA VAL A 3 -1.44 -29.97 36.57
C VAL A 3 -0.11 -30.17 35.85
N LYS A 4 0.48 -31.34 36.10
CA LYS A 4 1.72 -31.86 35.51
C LYS A 4 1.72 -31.68 33.99
N GLN A 5 2.85 -31.15 33.51
CA GLN A 5 3.29 -31.21 32.11
C GLN A 5 3.38 -32.68 31.67
N ASN A 6 2.36 -33.16 30.94
CA ASN A 6 2.55 -34.24 29.99
C ASN A 6 2.79 -33.57 28.64
N ASN A 7 4.01 -33.72 28.14
CA ASN A 7 4.54 -33.11 26.92
C ASN A 7 3.97 -33.74 25.63
N ALA A 8 2.66 -33.99 25.60
CA ALA A 8 1.93 -34.30 24.38
C ALA A 8 1.38 -32.98 23.85
N THR A 9 1.92 -32.49 22.74
CA THR A 9 1.29 -31.41 21.97
C THR A 9 -0.09 -31.90 21.55
N VAL A 10 -1.12 -31.58 22.35
CA VAL A 10 -2.51 -31.83 21.98
C VAL A 10 -2.72 -31.05 20.70
N VAL A 11 -2.75 -31.75 19.57
CA VAL A 11 -3.09 -31.14 18.29
C VAL A 11 -4.53 -30.64 18.46
N ASN A 12 -4.68 -29.34 18.68
CA ASN A 12 -5.98 -28.72 18.82
C ASN A 12 -6.62 -28.69 17.44
N TYR A 13 -7.42 -29.70 17.12
CA TYR A 13 -8.23 -29.76 15.89
C TYR A 13 -9.46 -28.86 15.94
N LEU A 14 -9.79 -28.35 17.13
CA LEU A 14 -10.98 -27.52 17.35
C LEU A 14 -11.00 -26.24 16.48
N PRO A 15 -9.90 -25.48 16.32
CA PRO A 15 -9.89 -24.32 15.44
C PRO A 15 -10.15 -24.70 13.98
N ASP A 16 -9.57 -25.79 13.49
CA ASP A 16 -9.75 -26.24 12.10
C ASP A 16 -11.20 -26.62 11.83
N PHE A 17 -11.83 -27.34 12.78
CA PHE A 17 -13.24 -27.70 12.71
C PHE A 17 -14.16 -26.46 12.77
N ILE A 18 -13.85 -25.50 13.65
CA ILE A 18 -14.61 -24.23 13.73
C ILE A 18 -14.53 -23.47 12.41
N VAL A 19 -13.35 -23.42 11.78
CA VAL A 19 -13.18 -22.75 10.49
C VAL A 19 -14.01 -23.45 9.42
N GLU A 20 -13.98 -24.78 9.34
CA GLU A 20 -14.78 -25.55 8.36
C GLU A 20 -16.27 -25.28 8.53
N VAL A 21 -16.81 -25.43 9.73
CA VAL A 21 -18.24 -25.20 10.00
C VAL A 21 -18.66 -23.76 9.70
N LEU A 22 -17.82 -22.76 10.03
CA LEU A 22 -18.12 -21.36 9.76
C LEU A 22 -18.07 -21.02 8.27
N VAL A 23 -17.22 -21.68 7.50
CA VAL A 23 -17.20 -21.53 6.04
C VAL A 23 -18.42 -22.21 5.42
N GLU A 24 -18.73 -23.45 5.81
CA GLU A 24 -19.91 -24.18 5.31
C GLU A 24 -21.23 -23.45 5.61
N THR A 25 -21.30 -22.75 6.74
CA THR A 25 -22.50 -21.98 7.15
C THR A 25 -22.46 -20.52 6.71
N GLU A 26 -21.48 -20.12 5.89
CA GLU A 26 -21.29 -18.75 5.37
C GLU A 26 -21.18 -17.65 6.45
N GLN A 27 -20.74 -18.01 7.67
CA GLN A 27 -20.64 -17.10 8.81
C GLN A 27 -19.32 -16.32 8.85
N TYR A 28 -18.98 -15.65 7.74
CA TYR A 28 -17.70 -14.96 7.56
C TYR A 28 -17.41 -13.87 8.61
N ASN A 29 -18.44 -13.18 9.07
CA ASN A 29 -18.30 -12.14 10.09
C ASN A 29 -17.85 -12.72 11.44
N ARG A 30 -18.35 -13.90 11.81
CA ARG A 30 -17.94 -14.59 13.04
C ARG A 30 -16.52 -15.12 12.91
N LEU A 31 -16.19 -15.72 11.77
CA LEU A 31 -14.82 -16.15 11.48
C LEU A 31 -13.83 -14.97 11.56
N LYS A 32 -14.18 -13.82 10.97
CA LYS A 32 -13.39 -12.59 11.07
C LYS A 32 -13.19 -12.16 12.53
N GLN A 33 -14.25 -12.15 13.34
CA GLN A 33 -14.14 -11.80 14.76
C GLN A 33 -13.21 -12.76 15.51
N LEU A 34 -13.35 -14.07 15.32
CA LEU A 34 -12.50 -15.07 15.97
C LEU A 34 -11.01 -14.89 15.62
N LEU A 35 -10.71 -14.54 14.37
CA LEU A 35 -9.35 -14.23 13.91
C LEU A 35 -8.83 -12.89 14.47
N GLN A 36 -9.68 -11.86 14.51
CA GLN A 36 -9.32 -10.54 15.00
C GLN A 36 -9.04 -10.55 16.51
N TYR A 37 -9.84 -11.28 17.28
CA TYR A 37 -9.67 -11.44 18.73
C TYR A 37 -8.67 -12.53 19.13
N ARG A 38 -7.94 -13.12 18.18
CA ARG A 38 -6.92 -14.16 18.43
C ARG A 38 -7.47 -15.41 19.13
N VAL A 39 -8.76 -15.70 18.98
CA VAL A 39 -9.34 -16.97 19.46
C VAL A 39 -8.85 -18.13 18.60
N ILE A 40 -8.68 -17.88 17.30
CA ILE A 40 -8.00 -18.76 16.35
C ILE A 40 -6.64 -18.12 16.05
N GLU A 41 -5.56 -18.89 16.23
CA GLU A 41 -4.21 -18.41 15.98
C GLU A 41 -3.94 -18.25 14.47
N ASP A 42 -3.16 -17.21 14.12
CA ASP A 42 -2.71 -17.01 12.75
C ASP A 42 -1.76 -18.14 12.34
N SER A 43 -2.17 -18.96 11.37
CA SER A 43 -1.31 -20.01 10.82
C SER A 43 -1.15 -19.85 9.31
N ARG A 44 0.01 -20.24 8.76
CA ARG A 44 0.25 -20.24 7.31
C ARG A 44 -0.74 -21.17 6.61
N PHE A 45 -0.94 -22.37 7.17
CA PHE A 45 -1.87 -23.37 6.65
C PHE A 45 -3.32 -22.84 6.60
N LEU A 46 -3.74 -22.14 7.65
CA LEU A 46 -5.07 -21.51 7.70
C LEU A 46 -5.23 -20.46 6.61
N ALA A 47 -4.23 -19.61 6.40
CA ALA A 47 -4.31 -18.62 5.32
C ALA A 47 -4.40 -19.25 3.93
N ILE A 48 -3.61 -20.30 3.66
CA ILE A 48 -3.66 -21.02 2.38
C ILE A 48 -5.04 -21.65 2.19
N LYS A 49 -5.59 -22.32 3.21
CA LYS A 49 -6.95 -22.88 3.18
C LYS A 49 -8.01 -21.81 2.87
N LEU A 50 -7.90 -20.63 3.50
CA LEU A 50 -8.81 -19.51 3.23
C LEU A 50 -8.66 -18.91 1.82
N ILE A 51 -7.47 -19.00 1.20
CA ILE A 51 -7.26 -18.60 -0.19
C ILE A 51 -7.96 -19.57 -1.13
N GLU A 52 -7.81 -20.88 -0.91
CA GLU A 52 -8.45 -21.94 -1.69
C GLU A 52 -9.99 -21.81 -1.64
N LEU A 53 -10.54 -21.57 -0.45
CA LEU A 53 -11.97 -21.34 -0.26
C LEU A 53 -12.43 -19.95 -0.77
N GLY A 54 -11.51 -19.01 -0.90
CA GLY A 54 -11.77 -17.62 -1.25
C GLY A 54 -11.99 -17.35 -2.75
N GLU A 55 -11.87 -18.36 -3.62
CA GLU A 55 -12.27 -18.22 -5.03
C GLU A 55 -13.77 -17.96 -5.20
N ALA A 56 -14.60 -18.61 -4.39
CA ALA A 56 -16.05 -18.39 -4.35
C ALA A 56 -16.46 -17.20 -3.46
N HIS A 57 -15.62 -16.84 -2.48
CA HIS A 57 -15.95 -15.87 -1.45
C HIS A 57 -14.85 -14.82 -1.24
N PRO A 58 -14.95 -13.63 -1.88
CA PRO A 58 -13.97 -12.55 -1.73
C PRO A 58 -13.61 -12.15 -0.29
N PRO A 59 -14.52 -12.21 0.70
CA PRO A 59 -14.18 -11.90 2.09
C PRO A 59 -13.12 -12.84 2.70
N LEU A 60 -13.11 -14.13 2.32
CA LEU A 60 -12.14 -15.11 2.83
C LEU A 60 -10.73 -14.82 2.33
N LEU A 61 -10.62 -14.40 1.07
CA LEU A 61 -9.34 -14.00 0.50
C LEU A 61 -8.72 -12.83 1.26
N GLN A 62 -9.53 -11.83 1.62
CA GLN A 62 -9.05 -10.69 2.40
C GLN A 62 -8.58 -11.12 3.79
N LEU A 63 -9.31 -12.02 4.45
CA LEU A 63 -8.90 -12.59 5.74
C LEU A 63 -7.57 -13.34 5.65
N ALA A 64 -7.37 -14.11 4.58
CA ALA A 64 -6.11 -14.80 4.34
C ALA A 64 -4.94 -13.84 4.16
N ILE A 65 -5.12 -12.79 3.36
CA ILE A 65 -4.11 -11.74 3.16
C ILE A 65 -3.79 -11.06 4.50
N ASP A 66 -4.80 -10.74 5.31
CA ASP A 66 -4.61 -10.13 6.63
C ASP A 66 -3.80 -11.04 7.57
N ILE A 67 -4.09 -12.35 7.59
CA ILE A 67 -3.31 -13.34 8.36
C ILE A 67 -1.85 -13.36 7.88
N LEU A 68 -1.61 -13.46 6.57
CA LEU A 68 -0.27 -13.51 6.00
C LEU A 68 0.51 -12.22 6.28
N ALA A 69 -0.13 -11.06 6.18
CA ALA A 69 0.48 -9.76 6.42
C ALA A 69 0.93 -9.62 7.88
N ARG A 70 0.09 -10.03 8.84
CA ARG A 70 0.46 -10.04 10.28
C ARG A 70 1.61 -10.98 10.60
N ARG A 71 1.75 -12.08 9.84
CA ARG A 71 2.85 -13.03 9.98
C ARG A 71 4.11 -12.66 9.21
N GLY A 72 4.09 -11.61 8.39
CA GLY A 72 5.22 -11.23 7.55
C GLY A 72 5.47 -12.16 6.36
N ASN A 73 4.51 -13.01 5.97
CA ASN A 73 4.65 -13.96 4.86
C ASN A 73 4.31 -13.31 3.51
N PHE A 74 4.99 -12.22 3.16
CA PHE A 74 4.65 -11.42 1.98
C PHE A 74 4.86 -12.13 0.64
N ASP A 75 5.78 -13.10 0.57
CA ASP A 75 6.00 -13.88 -0.66
C ASP A 75 4.73 -14.60 -1.11
N HIS A 76 3.97 -15.14 -0.15
CA HIS A 76 2.72 -15.85 -0.44
C HIS A 76 1.62 -14.85 -0.82
N ILE A 77 1.60 -13.66 -0.21
CA ILE A 77 0.66 -12.59 -0.60
C ILE A 77 0.92 -12.18 -2.05
N ILE A 78 2.19 -11.97 -2.41
CA ILE A 78 2.59 -11.60 -3.77
C ILE A 78 2.14 -12.67 -4.77
N GLU A 79 2.37 -13.95 -4.47
CA GLU A 79 1.96 -15.05 -5.34
C GLU A 79 0.44 -15.09 -5.57
N VAL A 80 -0.35 -14.90 -4.51
CA VAL A 80 -1.81 -14.86 -4.58
C VAL A 80 -2.32 -13.64 -5.34
N LEU A 81 -1.68 -12.48 -5.18
CA LEU A 81 -2.07 -11.28 -5.91
C LEU A 81 -1.72 -11.39 -7.40
N LEU A 82 -0.58 -12.00 -7.73
CA LEU A 82 -0.16 -12.25 -9.10
C LEU A 82 -1.07 -13.24 -9.82
N SER A 83 -1.47 -14.34 -9.17
CA SER A 83 -2.39 -15.33 -9.77
C SER A 83 -3.77 -14.72 -10.10
N LYS A 84 -4.18 -13.71 -9.33
CA LYS A 84 -5.43 -12.95 -9.56
C LYS A 84 -5.25 -11.75 -10.51
N GLY A 85 -4.07 -11.57 -11.11
CA GLY A 85 -3.78 -10.47 -12.04
C GLY A 85 -3.66 -9.09 -11.37
N LYS A 86 -3.61 -9.02 -10.03
CA LYS A 86 -3.52 -7.78 -9.27
C LYS A 86 -2.08 -7.30 -9.12
N VAL A 87 -1.42 -7.06 -10.25
CA VAL A 87 0.02 -6.81 -10.32
C VAL A 87 0.46 -5.57 -9.54
N ILE A 88 -0.31 -4.47 -9.60
CA ILE A 88 0.02 -3.22 -8.90
C ILE A 88 -0.06 -3.37 -7.39
N GLU A 89 -1.06 -4.11 -6.88
CA GLU A 89 -1.16 -4.42 -5.45
C GLU A 89 0.03 -5.27 -5.00
N ALA A 90 0.40 -6.28 -5.79
CA ALA A 90 1.56 -7.12 -5.52
C ALA A 90 2.87 -6.30 -5.50
N MET A 91 3.03 -5.34 -6.41
CA MET A 91 4.19 -4.43 -6.45
C MET A 91 4.32 -3.57 -5.19
N ARG A 92 3.20 -3.14 -4.58
CA ARG A 92 3.26 -2.37 -3.32
C ARG A 92 3.81 -3.19 -2.16
N CYS A 93 3.55 -4.50 -2.13
CA CYS A 93 4.08 -5.40 -1.09
C CYS A 93 5.61 -5.55 -1.16
N ILE A 94 6.20 -5.32 -2.33
CA ILE A 94 7.65 -5.41 -2.56
C ILE A 94 8.41 -4.32 -1.79
N ASN A 95 7.78 -3.19 -1.45
CA ASN A 95 8.52 -1.98 -1.07
C ASN A 95 9.41 -2.16 0.17
N ASN A 96 9.08 -3.12 1.04
CA ASN A 96 9.77 -3.38 2.31
C ASN A 96 10.53 -4.72 2.35
N GLN A 97 10.68 -5.43 1.21
CA GLN A 97 11.18 -6.80 1.15
C GLN A 97 12.32 -6.95 0.12
N ASN A 98 13.28 -7.84 0.41
CA ASN A 98 14.21 -8.32 -0.61
C ASN A 98 13.48 -9.34 -1.47
N ILE A 99 13.47 -9.13 -2.78
CA ILE A 99 12.83 -10.04 -3.72
C ILE A 99 13.90 -10.70 -4.56
N ASP A 100 13.74 -12.00 -4.74
CA ASP A 100 14.62 -12.82 -5.56
C ASP A 100 14.36 -12.64 -7.05
N LYS A 101 15.37 -12.98 -7.86
CA LYS A 101 15.29 -12.96 -9.34
C LYS A 101 14.05 -13.69 -9.88
N THR A 102 13.69 -14.81 -9.25
CA THR A 102 12.55 -15.65 -9.63
C THR A 102 11.22 -14.89 -9.55
N SER A 103 11.06 -14.04 -8.55
CA SER A 103 9.84 -13.27 -8.40
C SER A 103 9.76 -12.14 -9.43
N ALA A 104 10.88 -11.46 -9.72
CA ALA A 104 10.92 -10.44 -10.78
C ALA A 104 10.48 -10.99 -12.15
N LEU A 105 10.87 -12.22 -12.47
CA LEU A 105 10.39 -12.94 -13.66
C LEU A 105 8.87 -13.17 -13.64
N LYS A 106 8.31 -13.66 -12.52
CA LYS A 106 6.85 -13.84 -12.37
C LYS A 106 6.08 -12.54 -12.63
N PHE A 107 6.58 -11.40 -12.14
CA PHE A 107 5.96 -10.10 -12.41
C PHE A 107 5.96 -9.74 -13.91
N LEU A 108 7.09 -9.95 -14.60
CA LEU A 108 7.20 -9.68 -16.03
C LEU A 108 6.29 -10.62 -16.84
N GLU A 109 6.24 -11.90 -16.50
CA GLU A 109 5.35 -12.88 -17.15
C GLU A 109 3.89 -12.46 -17.05
N VAL A 110 3.41 -12.15 -15.83
CA VAL A 110 2.02 -11.72 -15.61
C VAL A 110 1.72 -10.39 -16.30
N ALA A 111 2.67 -9.44 -16.28
CA ALA A 111 2.51 -8.16 -16.97
C ALA A 111 2.42 -8.33 -18.49
N TRP A 112 3.21 -9.22 -19.08
CA TRP A 112 3.18 -9.48 -20.52
C TRP A 112 1.99 -10.31 -20.97
N ALA A 113 1.51 -11.20 -20.11
CA ALA A 113 0.23 -11.88 -20.29
C ALA A 113 -0.95 -10.89 -20.22
N SER A 114 -0.80 -9.79 -19.48
CA SER A 114 -1.81 -8.72 -19.49
C SER A 114 -1.83 -8.00 -20.85
N ASN A 115 -3.02 -7.71 -21.37
CA ASN A 115 -3.16 -6.92 -22.61
C ASN A 115 -3.06 -5.40 -22.36
N ASN A 116 -2.61 -4.98 -21.17
CA ASN A 116 -2.56 -3.58 -20.78
C ASN A 116 -1.13 -3.02 -20.89
N ARG A 117 -0.95 -2.10 -21.84
CA ARG A 117 0.33 -1.42 -22.10
C ARG A 117 0.86 -0.68 -20.88
N GLN A 118 0.01 -0.02 -20.10
CA GLN A 118 0.44 0.72 -18.90
C GLN A 118 0.96 -0.20 -17.79
N ILE A 119 0.38 -1.39 -17.63
CA ILE A 119 0.85 -2.39 -16.66
C ILE A 119 2.25 -2.87 -17.05
N LYS A 120 2.47 -3.20 -18.33
CA LYS A 120 3.79 -3.58 -18.85
C LYS A 120 4.84 -2.50 -18.57
N TYR A 121 4.51 -1.24 -18.85
CA TYR A 121 5.41 -0.11 -18.57
C TYR A 121 5.76 -0.01 -17.08
N THR A 122 4.73 0.05 -16.24
CA THR A 122 4.88 0.26 -14.80
C THR A 122 5.70 -0.85 -14.14
N VAL A 123 5.40 -2.10 -14.50
CA VAL A 123 6.11 -3.27 -13.96
C VAL A 123 7.56 -3.29 -14.40
N PHE A 124 7.83 -3.08 -15.70
CA PHE A 124 9.19 -3.10 -16.22
C PHE A 124 10.05 -2.00 -15.59
N THR A 125 9.56 -0.76 -15.56
CA THR A 125 10.29 0.37 -15.00
C THR A 125 10.56 0.17 -13.50
N PHE A 126 9.56 -0.27 -12.74
CA PHE A 126 9.74 -0.55 -11.32
C PHE A 126 10.77 -1.65 -11.05
N MET A 127 10.74 -2.75 -11.83
CA MET A 127 11.69 -3.84 -11.65
C MET A 127 13.11 -3.43 -12.03
N LYS A 128 13.27 -2.62 -13.09
CA LYS A 128 14.56 -2.07 -13.49
C LYS A 128 15.13 -1.12 -12.44
N GLU A 129 14.31 -0.24 -11.88
CA GLU A 129 14.71 0.69 -10.81
C GLU A 129 15.12 -0.07 -9.54
N LYS A 130 14.34 -1.09 -9.16
CA LYS A 130 14.55 -1.79 -7.90
C LYS A 130 15.64 -2.86 -7.95
N TYR A 131 15.86 -3.48 -9.11
CA TYR A 131 16.82 -4.57 -9.29
C TYR A 131 17.73 -4.36 -10.52
N PRO A 132 18.49 -3.26 -10.61
CA PRO A 132 19.25 -2.89 -11.81
C PRO A 132 20.22 -4.00 -12.25
N LYS A 133 20.87 -4.67 -11.29
CA LYS A 133 21.80 -5.79 -11.54
C LYS A 133 21.21 -6.93 -12.36
N ILE A 134 19.90 -7.15 -12.26
CA ILE A 134 19.20 -8.20 -13.02
C ILE A 134 19.02 -7.78 -14.48
N PHE A 135 18.86 -6.48 -14.73
CA PHE A 135 18.64 -5.91 -16.07
C PHE A 135 19.94 -5.52 -16.77
N ASP A 136 21.01 -5.24 -16.02
CA ASP A 136 22.35 -4.95 -16.56
C ASP A 136 23.03 -6.22 -17.10
N ASN A 137 22.79 -7.37 -16.45
CA ASN A 137 23.21 -8.69 -16.95
C ASN A 137 22.00 -9.64 -17.03
N PRO A 138 21.13 -9.45 -18.04
CA PRO A 138 19.88 -10.18 -18.15
C PRO A 138 20.10 -11.63 -18.53
N THR A 139 19.39 -12.55 -17.86
CA THR A 139 19.25 -13.92 -18.34
C THR A 139 18.48 -13.93 -19.67
N LEU A 140 18.64 -14.97 -20.51
CA LEU A 140 17.93 -15.16 -21.78
C LEU A 140 16.41 -14.86 -21.70
N GLN A 141 15.74 -15.22 -20.61
CA GLN A 141 14.32 -14.92 -20.40
C GLN A 141 14.04 -13.42 -20.21
N ILE A 142 14.89 -12.71 -19.48
CA ILE A 142 14.74 -11.26 -19.24
C ILE A 142 15.10 -10.48 -20.50
N GLU A 143 16.10 -10.92 -21.26
CA GLU A 143 16.46 -10.32 -22.55
C GLU A 143 15.28 -10.28 -23.52
N LYS A 144 14.45 -11.33 -23.54
CA LYS A 144 13.22 -11.36 -24.35
C LYS A 144 12.31 -10.18 -23.99
N TYR A 145 12.00 -10.01 -22.71
CA TYR A 145 11.14 -8.91 -22.24
C TYR A 145 11.78 -7.54 -22.46
N VAL A 146 13.09 -7.40 -22.33
CA VAL A 146 13.81 -6.14 -22.63
C VAL A 146 13.70 -5.79 -24.12
N LYS A 147 13.82 -6.76 -25.02
CA LYS A 147 13.65 -6.55 -26.47
C LYS A 147 12.20 -6.18 -26.80
N GLU A 148 11.24 -6.93 -26.28
CA GLU A 148 9.82 -6.65 -26.50
C GLU A 148 9.43 -5.27 -25.95
N PHE A 149 9.96 -4.86 -24.80
CA PHE A 149 9.76 -3.53 -24.25
C PHE A 149 10.24 -2.43 -25.20
N LYS A 150 11.45 -2.56 -25.75
CA LYS A 150 12.00 -1.60 -26.73
C LYS A 150 11.20 -1.52 -28.03
N THR A 151 10.55 -2.61 -28.44
CA THR A 151 9.66 -2.60 -29.61
C THR A 151 8.27 -2.03 -29.31
N LEU A 152 7.84 -2.09 -28.05
CA LEU A 152 6.49 -1.70 -27.63
C LEU A 152 6.40 -0.24 -27.18
N PHE A 153 7.51 0.42 -26.88
CA PHE A 153 7.55 1.80 -26.38
C PHE A 153 8.63 2.58 -27.13
N ASP A 154 8.22 3.64 -27.83
CA ASP A 154 9.16 4.56 -28.46
C ASP A 154 9.84 5.42 -27.40
N ASN A 155 11.11 5.77 -27.62
CA ASN A 155 11.90 6.56 -26.67
C ASN A 155 11.22 7.90 -26.31
N GLU A 156 10.48 8.49 -27.25
CA GLU A 156 9.75 9.75 -27.07
C GLU A 156 8.56 9.62 -26.11
N GLU A 157 7.80 8.51 -26.18
CA GLU A 157 6.70 8.24 -25.24
C GLU A 157 7.22 7.94 -23.82
N ILE A 158 8.38 7.28 -23.71
CA ILE A 158 9.03 7.01 -22.42
C ILE A 158 9.48 8.33 -21.78
N GLU A 159 10.14 9.20 -22.54
CA GLU A 159 10.56 10.52 -22.05
C GLU A 159 9.38 11.40 -21.65
N GLU A 160 8.29 11.39 -22.41
CA GLU A 160 7.07 12.12 -22.05
C GLU A 160 6.42 11.56 -20.77
N ALA A 161 6.36 10.24 -20.63
CA ALA A 161 5.84 9.59 -19.42
C ALA A 161 6.71 9.91 -18.19
N GLU A 162 8.03 9.88 -18.32
CA GLU A 162 8.97 10.26 -17.27
C GLU A 162 8.89 11.75 -16.93
N HIS A 163 8.69 12.62 -17.92
CA HIS A 163 8.49 14.05 -17.72
C HIS A 163 7.20 14.32 -16.94
N ARG A 164 6.08 13.70 -17.33
CA ARG A 164 4.80 13.79 -16.61
C ARG A 164 4.91 13.24 -15.18
N PHE A 165 5.62 12.14 -14.97
CA PHE A 165 5.85 11.58 -13.64
C PHE A 165 6.69 12.52 -12.75
N ARG A 166 7.76 13.14 -13.30
CA ARG A 166 8.56 14.14 -12.59
C ARG A 166 7.71 15.34 -12.14
N LEU A 167 6.85 15.86 -13.02
CA LEU A 167 5.93 16.95 -12.68
C LEU A 167 4.96 16.55 -11.56
N ALA A 168 4.41 15.33 -11.60
CA ALA A 168 3.51 14.83 -10.56
C ALA A 168 4.21 14.68 -9.19
N LYS A 169 5.49 14.27 -9.17
CA LYS A 169 6.29 14.16 -7.95
C LYS A 169 6.62 15.53 -7.33
N ILE A 170 6.77 16.57 -8.16
CA ILE A 170 6.94 17.96 -7.73
C ILE A 170 5.63 18.53 -7.17
N SER A 171 4.48 18.18 -7.75
CA SER A 171 3.16 18.64 -7.27
C SER A 171 2.69 17.96 -5.97
N THR A 172 3.27 16.82 -5.59
CA THR A 172 2.86 16.02 -4.42
C THR A 172 3.79 16.15 -3.22
N SER A 173 4.86 16.95 -3.31
CA SER A 173 5.58 17.37 -2.11
C SER A 173 4.64 18.18 -1.21
N PRO A 174 4.62 17.96 0.12
CA PRO A 174 3.87 18.81 1.04
C PRO A 174 4.28 20.25 0.76
N ILE A 175 3.29 21.12 0.49
CA ILE A 175 3.50 22.56 0.48
C ILE A 175 4.30 22.88 1.76
N PRO A 176 5.52 23.44 1.68
CA PRO A 176 6.19 23.89 2.87
C PRO A 176 5.31 24.96 3.50
N ILE A 177 4.77 24.72 4.69
CA ILE A 177 4.12 25.76 5.50
C ILE A 177 5.21 26.68 6.05
N VAL A 178 6.06 27.26 5.20
CA VAL A 178 6.92 28.40 5.55
C VAL A 178 7.34 29.09 4.25
N ARG A 179 6.49 30.00 3.75
CA ARG A 179 6.88 31.27 3.09
C ARG A 179 5.61 32.04 2.72
N SER A 180 4.92 32.48 3.76
CA SER A 180 3.90 33.52 3.64
C SER A 180 3.96 34.44 4.86
N ILE A 181 5.16 34.90 5.21
CA ILE A 181 5.41 36.14 5.96
C ILE A 181 6.75 36.68 5.39
N GLU A 182 6.91 38.00 5.34
CA GLU A 182 8.00 38.78 4.71
C GLU A 182 7.77 39.19 3.25
N LEU A 183 6.59 39.75 2.99
CA LEU A 183 6.49 41.01 2.26
C LEU A 183 5.55 41.89 3.06
N GLU A 184 6.13 42.88 3.76
CA GLU A 184 5.54 44.12 4.32
C GLU A 184 6.30 44.51 5.61
N SER A 185 7.54 44.97 5.48
CA SER A 185 8.14 45.88 6.45
C SER A 185 9.06 46.87 5.75
N SER A 186 8.45 47.77 4.98
CA SER A 186 9.02 49.06 4.66
C SER A 186 7.90 50.08 4.72
N ILE A 187 7.50 50.41 5.93
CA ILE A 187 6.82 51.67 6.21
C ILE A 187 7.79 52.48 7.06
N PRO A 188 8.21 53.68 6.62
CA PRO A 188 9.15 54.52 7.34
C PRO A 188 8.49 55.10 8.60
N ILE A 189 9.26 55.12 9.69
CA ILE A 189 8.89 55.68 10.99
C ILE A 189 8.78 57.21 10.86
N PRO A 190 7.63 57.84 11.19
CA PRO A 190 7.57 59.28 11.40
C PRO A 190 7.85 59.59 12.88
N THR A 191 8.85 60.44 13.10
CA THR A 191 9.32 60.94 14.39
C THR A 191 8.25 61.74 15.15
N MET A 192 8.22 61.55 16.46
CA MET A 192 7.43 62.30 17.45
C MET A 192 7.63 63.82 17.32
N SER A 193 6.74 64.52 16.62
CA SER A 193 6.41 65.94 16.85
C SER A 193 5.34 66.42 15.87
N SER A 194 4.07 66.13 16.15
CA SER A 194 3.00 67.12 15.89
C SER A 194 1.67 66.68 16.50
N LEU A 195 1.25 67.43 17.53
CA LEU A 195 -0.10 67.89 17.86
C LEU A 195 -1.25 66.87 17.78
N VAL A 196 -1.81 66.43 18.90
CA VAL A 196 -2.79 67.18 19.72
C VAL A 196 -4.02 67.60 18.91
N GLN A 197 -5.16 67.05 19.35
CA GLN A 197 -6.53 67.56 19.36
C GLN A 197 -7.62 66.74 18.63
N ASP A 198 -8.68 66.57 19.43
CA ASP A 198 -10.09 66.34 19.12
C ASP A 198 -10.55 64.87 19.04
N GLN A 199 -11.16 64.33 20.12
CA GLN A 199 -12.60 64.44 20.50
C GLN A 199 -13.49 63.66 19.49
N VAL A 200 -14.46 62.80 19.79
CA VAL A 200 -15.25 62.41 20.97
C VAL A 200 -16.07 61.18 20.54
N GLY A 201 -16.47 60.32 21.48
CA GLY A 201 -17.83 59.77 21.44
C GLY A 201 -18.04 58.26 21.30
N SER A 202 -18.41 57.67 22.43
CA SER A 202 -19.57 56.77 22.61
C SER A 202 -19.44 55.25 22.38
N LEU A 203 -19.38 54.53 23.50
CA LEU A 203 -19.89 53.17 23.72
C LEU A 203 -21.44 53.19 23.82
N PRO A 204 -22.16 52.11 23.45
CA PRO A 204 -22.48 51.05 24.43
C PRO A 204 -22.33 49.62 23.83
N LYS A 205 -21.85 48.59 24.54
CA LYS A 205 -22.42 47.85 25.70
C LYS A 205 -23.69 47.04 25.39
N ASN A 206 -23.54 45.72 25.57
CA ASN A 206 -24.51 44.72 26.05
C ASN A 206 -25.38 44.00 24.99
N PHE A 207 -25.83 42.75 25.13
CA PHE A 207 -25.55 41.61 26.02
C PHE A 207 -26.61 40.52 25.67
N ARG A 208 -26.23 39.25 25.85
CA ARG A 208 -27.06 38.07 26.19
C ARG A 208 -27.90 37.30 25.15
N ILE A 209 -27.40 36.08 24.97
CA ILE A 209 -27.99 34.73 24.86
C ILE A 209 -29.30 34.51 25.67
N GLY A 210 -30.23 33.76 25.06
CA GLY A 210 -31.39 33.06 25.63
C GLY A 210 -32.39 32.80 24.50
N SER A 211 -33.02 31.64 24.31
CA SER A 211 -33.17 30.40 25.09
C SER A 211 -33.42 29.24 24.12
#